data_AF-A0A372YWA1-F1
#
_entry.id   AF-A0A372YWA1-F1
#
_cell.length_a   1.000
_cell.length_b   1.000
_cell.length_c   1.000
_cell.angle_alpha   90.00
_cell.angle_beta   90.00
_cell.angle_gamma   90.00
#
_symmetry.space_group_name_H-M   'P 1'
#
loop_
_entity.id
_entity.type
_entity.pdbx_description
1 polymer ?
#
loop_
_entity_poly.entity_id
_entity_poly.type
_entity_poly.pdbx_seq_one_letter_code
_entity_poly.pdbx_strand_id
1 'polypeptide(L)'
;MKMFNDSHLEVKKFFKGTFFTHPYEAGWADEAIFFVMVEKIEGDPVFEGRVQLSQDGIHWADDGSEPVIFKGLGQHIIKVNSNFGNYIRLAVSIEGGEMFLNLHIACKG
;
A
#
# COMPACT_ATOMS: atom_id res chain seq x y z
N MET A 1 -6.73 -24.60 8.26
CA MET A 1 -5.68 -24.00 7.40
C MET A 1 -6.14 -22.58 7.13
N LYS A 2 -5.40 -21.57 7.58
CA LYS A 2 -5.78 -20.17 7.33
C LYS A 2 -5.64 -19.88 5.83
N MET A 3 -6.58 -19.15 5.25
CA MET A 3 -6.46 -18.70 3.85
C MET A 3 -5.39 -17.62 3.78
N PHE A 4 -4.46 -17.78 2.85
CA PHE A 4 -3.41 -16.80 2.56
C PHE A 4 -3.56 -16.39 1.10
N ASN A 5 -3.62 -15.10 0.83
CA ASN A 5 -3.65 -14.57 -0.52
C ASN A 5 -2.63 -13.44 -0.70
N ASP A 6 -1.89 -13.50 -1.79
CA ASP A 6 -0.96 -12.47 -2.23
C ASP A 6 -1.42 -11.93 -3.58
N SER A 7 -1.46 -10.61 -3.73
CA SER A 7 -2.00 -9.97 -4.93
C SER A 7 -1.22 -8.71 -5.29
N HIS A 8 -0.91 -8.58 -6.57
CA HIS A 8 -0.30 -7.36 -7.11
C HIS A 8 -1.36 -6.27 -7.20
N LEU A 9 -1.09 -5.10 -6.62
CA LEU A 9 -1.99 -3.96 -6.70
C LEU A 9 -1.59 -2.97 -7.79
N GLU A 10 -0.30 -2.90 -8.08
CA GLU A 10 0.23 -2.02 -9.11
C GLU A 10 1.31 -2.72 -9.93
N VAL A 11 1.33 -2.42 -11.22
CA VAL A 11 2.32 -2.97 -12.16
C VAL A 11 3.62 -2.16 -12.07
N LYS A 12 4.75 -2.86 -12.14
CA LYS A 12 6.11 -2.29 -12.14
C LYS A 12 6.26 -1.10 -13.10
N LYS A 13 6.29 0.12 -12.56
CA LYS A 13 6.53 1.37 -13.31
C LYS A 13 7.13 2.44 -12.41
N PHE A 14 7.58 3.53 -13.01
CA PHE A 14 7.94 4.74 -12.27
C PHE A 14 6.68 5.46 -11.78
N PHE A 15 6.68 5.80 -10.49
CA PHE A 15 5.66 6.58 -9.84
C PHE A 15 6.25 7.90 -9.34
N LYS A 16 5.44 8.96 -9.44
CA LYS A 16 5.72 10.30 -8.92
C LYS A 16 4.43 10.98 -8.48
N GLY A 17 4.55 11.93 -7.56
CA GLY A 17 3.40 12.66 -7.02
C GLY A 17 2.47 11.74 -6.23
N THR A 18 1.21 12.13 -6.14
CA THR A 18 0.21 11.40 -5.37
C THR A 18 -0.59 10.44 -6.25
N PHE A 19 -0.73 9.19 -5.82
CA PHE A 19 -1.59 8.20 -6.45
C PHE A 19 -2.23 7.27 -5.42
N PHE A 20 -3.24 6.51 -5.85
CA PHE A 20 -3.93 5.52 -5.03
C PHE A 20 -3.81 4.17 -5.71
N THR A 21 -3.54 3.12 -4.94
CA THR A 21 -3.58 1.75 -5.46
C THR A 21 -5.00 1.32 -5.79
N HIS A 22 -5.12 0.29 -6.62
CA HIS A 22 -6.40 -0.38 -6.82
C HIS A 22 -7.00 -0.85 -5.47
N PRO A 23 -8.31 -0.65 -5.26
CA PRO A 23 -9.03 -1.19 -4.11
C PRO A 23 -8.90 -2.71 -4.04
N TYR A 24 -8.68 -3.24 -2.85
CA TYR A 24 -8.62 -4.68 -2.61
C TYR A 24 -9.69 -5.10 -1.61
N GLU A 25 -10.49 -6.11 -1.96
CA GLU A 25 -11.51 -6.68 -1.10
C GLU A 25 -10.89 -7.69 -0.13
N ALA A 26 -10.80 -7.29 1.13
CA ALA A 26 -10.17 -8.04 2.20
C ALA A 26 -11.13 -8.41 3.34
N GLY A 27 -12.45 -8.24 3.18
CA GLY A 27 -13.43 -8.49 4.27
C GLY A 27 -13.43 -9.90 4.87
N TRP A 28 -12.74 -10.84 4.24
CA TRP A 28 -12.53 -12.21 4.72
C TRP A 28 -11.25 -12.40 5.56
N ALA A 29 -10.35 -11.42 5.59
CA ALA A 29 -9.03 -11.52 6.21
C ALA A 29 -8.99 -10.88 7.62
N ASP A 30 -8.15 -11.43 8.49
CA ASP A 30 -7.86 -10.90 9.83
C ASP A 30 -6.62 -9.99 9.83
N GLU A 31 -5.69 -10.25 8.90
CA GLU A 31 -4.39 -9.58 8.80
C GLU A 31 -4.14 -9.13 7.36
N ALA A 32 -3.60 -7.92 7.18
CA ALA A 32 -3.18 -7.40 5.88
C ALA A 32 -1.84 -6.64 5.99
N ILE A 33 -0.94 -6.86 5.02
CA ILE A 33 0.35 -6.18 4.91
C ILE A 33 0.56 -5.76 3.47
N PHE A 34 0.90 -4.49 3.25
CA PHE A 34 1.42 -4.04 1.97
C PHE A 34 2.93 -4.22 1.92
N PHE A 35 3.41 -4.80 0.83
CA PHE A 35 4.81 -4.87 0.49
C PHE A 35 5.10 -3.88 -0.64
N VAL A 36 6.01 -2.95 -0.37
CA VAL A 36 6.45 -1.94 -1.33
C VAL A 36 7.90 -2.21 -1.66
N MET A 37 8.15 -2.70 -2.87
CA MET A 37 9.48 -2.97 -3.37
C MET A 37 9.94 -1.80 -4.25
N VAL A 38 10.99 -1.11 -3.83
CA VAL A 38 11.65 -0.04 -4.59
C VAL A 38 12.85 -0.62 -5.34
N GLU A 39 12.74 -0.78 -6.65
CA GLU A 39 13.81 -1.37 -7.48
C GLU A 39 14.76 -0.32 -8.06
N LYS A 40 14.26 0.88 -8.36
CA LYS A 40 15.04 1.98 -8.93
C LYS A 40 14.55 3.33 -8.40
N ILE A 41 15.45 4.30 -8.36
CA ILE A 41 15.19 5.65 -7.87
C ILE A 41 15.84 6.66 -8.82
N GLU A 42 15.13 7.74 -9.11
CA GLU A 42 15.67 8.93 -9.77
C GLU A 42 15.46 10.16 -8.89
N GLY A 43 16.53 10.92 -8.61
CA GLY A 43 16.50 12.08 -7.70
C GLY A 43 16.69 11.69 -6.23
N ASP A 44 16.03 12.42 -5.32
CA ASP A 44 15.95 12.10 -3.88
C ASP A 44 14.48 11.92 -3.44
N PRO A 45 13.77 10.93 -4.00
CA PRO A 45 12.36 10.75 -3.72
C PRO A 45 12.13 10.30 -2.29
N VAL A 46 11.03 10.81 -1.72
CA VAL A 46 10.50 10.43 -0.41
C VAL A 46 9.16 9.78 -0.63
N PHE A 47 9.03 8.52 -0.21
CA PHE A 47 7.76 7.81 -0.25
C PHE A 47 7.01 8.04 1.05
N GLU A 48 5.76 8.46 0.96
CA GLU A 48 4.79 8.46 2.06
C GLU A 48 3.61 7.56 1.68
N GLY A 49 3.35 6.53 2.48
CA GLY A 49 2.22 5.62 2.29
C GLY A 49 1.24 5.68 3.46
N ARG A 50 -0.04 5.84 3.16
CA ARG A 50 -1.13 5.83 4.13
C ARG A 50 -2.16 4.78 3.77
N VAL A 51 -2.53 3.97 4.74
CA VAL A 51 -3.59 2.97 4.55
C VAL A 51 -4.96 3.64 4.63
N GLN A 52 -5.80 3.32 3.66
CA GLN A 52 -7.18 3.79 3.62
C GLN A 52 -8.15 2.62 3.57
N LEU A 53 -9.23 2.77 4.31
CA LEU A 53 -10.28 1.78 4.47
C LEU A 53 -11.58 2.29 3.86
N SER A 54 -12.39 1.36 3.37
CA SER A 54 -13.70 1.65 2.81
C SER A 54 -14.69 0.52 3.07
N GLN A 55 -15.95 0.90 3.29
CA GLN A 55 -17.06 -0.04 3.39
C GLN A 55 -17.54 -0.49 2.00
N ASP A 56 -17.55 0.43 1.03
CA ASP A 56 -18.20 0.27 -0.27
C ASP A 56 -17.23 0.30 -1.46
N GLY A 57 -15.95 0.55 -1.22
CA GLY A 57 -14.92 0.71 -2.25
C GLY A 57 -14.97 2.07 -2.97
N ILE A 58 -15.86 2.99 -2.55
CA ILE A 58 -16.09 4.29 -3.18
C ILE A 58 -15.68 5.42 -2.24
N HIS A 59 -16.06 5.35 -0.96
CA HIS A 59 -15.75 6.34 0.06
C HIS A 59 -14.61 5.86 0.95
N TRP A 60 -13.58 6.67 1.10
CA TRP A 60 -12.32 6.25 1.72
C TRP A 60 -12.00 7.10 2.94
N ALA A 61 -11.60 6.45 4.02
CA ALA A 61 -11.12 7.07 5.25
C ALA A 61 -9.73 6.53 5.60
N ASP A 62 -8.89 7.38 6.19
CA ASP A 62 -7.60 6.95 6.71
C ASP A 62 -7.82 5.99 7.89
N ASP A 63 -7.02 4.93 8.00
CA ASP A 63 -7.18 3.92 9.06
C ASP A 63 -6.76 4.40 10.46
N GLY A 64 -6.30 5.65 10.56
CA GLY A 64 -5.82 6.29 11.79
C GLY A 64 -4.38 5.95 12.17
N SER A 65 -3.69 5.10 11.40
CA SER A 65 -2.24 4.88 11.59
C SER A 65 -1.42 6.07 11.10
N GLU A 66 -0.22 6.22 11.65
CA GLU A 66 0.75 7.19 11.14
C GLU A 66 1.23 6.77 9.74
N PRO A 67 1.39 7.72 8.82
CA PRO A 67 1.89 7.42 7.48
C PRO A 67 3.29 6.83 7.56
N VAL A 68 3.54 5.81 6.75
CA VAL A 68 4.87 5.19 6.66
C VAL A 68 5.70 5.97 5.65
N ILE A 69 6.80 6.56 6.13
CA ILE A 69 7.70 7.38 5.33
C ILE A 69 9.05 6.68 5.21
N PHE A 70 9.54 6.52 3.99
CA PHE A 70 10.89 5.98 3.75
C PHE A 70 11.54 6.56 2.50
N LYS A 71 12.87 6.41 2.45
CA LYS A 71 13.71 6.70 1.29
C LYS A 71 14.59 5.48 0.99
N GLY A 72 15.10 5.41 -0.23
CA GLY A 72 16.09 4.42 -0.62
C GLY A 72 15.49 3.16 -1.27
N LEU A 73 16.40 2.31 -1.74
CA LEU A 73 16.07 1.05 -2.42
C LEU A 73 15.80 -0.05 -1.40
N GLY A 74 14.97 -1.02 -1.78
CA GLY A 74 14.69 -2.17 -0.94
C GLY A 74 13.20 -2.45 -0.76
N GLN A 75 12.94 -3.49 0.04
CA GLN A 75 11.59 -3.89 0.40
C GLN A 75 11.19 -3.20 1.69
N HIS A 76 10.07 -2.48 1.63
CA HIS A 76 9.44 -1.82 2.77
C HIS A 76 8.07 -2.45 3.02
N ILE A 77 7.64 -2.41 4.28
CA ILE A 77 6.34 -2.97 4.68
C ILE A 77 5.48 -1.90 5.32
N ILE A 78 4.18 -1.98 5.06
CA ILE A 78 3.16 -1.13 5.69
C ILE A 78 2.11 -2.08 6.26
N LYS A 79 2.02 -2.10 7.59
CA LYS A 79 1.05 -2.94 8.30
C LYS A 79 -0.30 -2.24 8.32
N VAL A 80 -1.37 -2.99 8.09
CA VAL A 80 -2.73 -2.50 8.22
C VAL A 80 -3.20 -2.76 9.66
N ASN A 81 -3.89 -1.78 10.27
CA ASN A 81 -4.49 -1.99 11.58
C ASN A 81 -5.57 -3.09 11.53
N SER A 82 -5.73 -3.83 12.63
CA SER A 82 -6.78 -4.83 12.75
C SER A 82 -8.18 -4.20 12.62
N ASN A 83 -9.17 -5.00 12.22
CA ASN A 83 -10.57 -4.57 12.00
C ASN A 83 -10.73 -3.57 10.84
N PHE A 84 -9.98 -3.76 9.75
CA PHE A 84 -9.96 -2.88 8.59
C PHE A 84 -11.24 -2.90 7.72
N GLY A 85 -12.26 -3.68 8.09
CA GLY A 85 -13.55 -3.71 7.40
C GLY A 85 -13.51 -4.54 6.13
N ASN A 86 -13.91 -3.96 4.99
CA ASN A 86 -14.06 -4.69 3.73
C ASN A 86 -13.00 -4.35 2.69
N TYR A 87 -12.94 -3.09 2.26
CA TYR A 87 -12.00 -2.66 1.22
C TYR A 87 -10.81 -1.91 1.81
N ILE A 88 -9.62 -2.23 1.31
CA ILE A 88 -8.36 -1.58 1.69
C ILE A 88 -7.70 -1.05 0.42
N ARG A 89 -7.06 0.11 0.52
CA ARG A 89 -6.12 0.62 -0.48
C ARG A 89 -4.97 1.36 0.19
N LEU A 90 -3.92 1.62 -0.58
CA LEU A 90 -2.81 2.46 -0.16
C LEU A 90 -2.86 3.78 -0.92
N ALA A 91 -2.92 4.89 -0.17
CA ALA A 91 -2.68 6.23 -0.69
C ALA A 91 -1.18 6.51 -0.60
N VAL A 92 -0.56 6.85 -1.72
CA VAL A 92 0.88 7.04 -1.83
C VAL A 92 1.18 8.45 -2.32
N SER A 93 2.13 9.12 -1.67
CA SER A 93 2.72 10.36 -2.16
C SER A 93 4.23 10.18 -2.34
N ILE A 94 4.74 10.57 -3.50
CA ILE A 94 6.18 10.55 -3.80
C ILE A 94 6.61 11.97 -4.17
N GLU A 95 7.48 12.55 -3.36
CA GLU A 95 8.02 13.91 -3.56
C GLU A 95 9.54 13.87 -3.75
N GLY A 96 10.11 14.83 -4.49
CA GLY A 96 11.57 14.94 -4.64
C GLY A 96 12.22 14.04 -5.70
N GLY A 97 11.42 13.30 -6.48
CA GLY A 97 11.91 12.45 -7.56
C GLY A 97 10.87 11.45 -8.06
N GLU A 98 11.36 10.35 -8.65
CA GLU A 98 10.53 9.22 -9.10
C GLU A 98 11.06 7.91 -8.50
N MET A 99 10.15 7.01 -8.13
CA MET A 99 10.52 5.66 -7.66
C MET A 99 9.90 4.60 -8.58
N PHE A 100 10.68 3.59 -8.92
CA PHE A 100 10.17 2.40 -9.60
C PHE A 100 9.69 1.39 -8.57
N LEU A 101 8.37 1.25 -8.48
CA LEU A 101 7.72 0.52 -7.40
C LEU A 101 7.03 -0.74 -7.91
N ASN A 102 7.05 -1.77 -7.06
CA ASN A 102 6.19 -2.93 -7.16
C ASN A 102 5.42 -3.09 -5.84
N LEU A 103 4.10 -2.96 -5.90
CA LEU A 103 3.24 -2.97 -4.72
C LEU A 103 2.38 -4.23 -4.68
N HIS A 104 2.45 -4.94 -3.56
CA HIS A 104 1.70 -6.14 -3.29
C HIS A 104 0.94 -5.99 -1.99
N ILE A 105 -0.17 -6.69 -1.88
CA ILE A 105 -0.87 -6.89 -0.61
C ILE A 105 -0.91 -8.38 -0.32
N ALA A 106 -0.54 -8.74 0.91
CA ALA A 106 -0.75 -10.06 1.45
C ALA A 106 -1.83 -10.00 2.54
N CYS A 107 -2.85 -10.83 2.39
CA CYS A 107 -3.97 -10.95 3.32
C CYS A 107 -4.04 -12.37 3.89
N LYS A 108 -4.40 -12.48 5.16
CA LYS A 108 -4.52 -13.77 5.86
C LYS A 108 -5.77 -13.81 6.75
N GLY A 109 -6.57 -14.86 6.59
CA GLY A 109 -7.78 -15.16 7.39
C GLY A 109 -7.70 -16.54 8.02
#